data_AF-A0A958VCB0-F1
#
_entry.id   AF-A0A958VCB0-F1
#
_cell.length_a   1.000
_cell.length_b   1.000
_cell.length_c   1.000
_cell.angle_alpha   90.00
_cell.angle_beta   90.00
_cell.angle_gamma   90.00
#
_symmetry.space_group_name_H-M   'P 1'
#
loop_
_entity.id
_entity.type
_entity.pdbx_description
1 polymer ?
#
loop_
_entity_poly.entity_id
_entity_poly.type
_entity_poly.pdbx_seq_one_letter_code
_entity_poly.pdbx_strand_id
1 'polypeptide(L)'
;LIGAAYNNLGNSEIDKGNREKALEYYQLGLKLSEEYGDAAGISTGYNNIGYVFYAYGELDSALYYYQKSAEIDQSQNNYFNLMSTLNSVSAIFGYLNQVDSANYYSDLVIDYTQQHHMLYELSYAYTVKYKLYKKLGDFEKALKYYELHRQTEDSLKNEENTNLLADQKAKYEYEKKKAIDDAQYEKAIAIEKEAKSRQTLISYVVGVGLLLLVVFSIFIYNRLQITKKQKEIIEDQKLLVEEQKDIVEEKNREIMDSISYAKRIQNAILPPDEEVKKHLPNSFILYQPKDVVAGDFYWLEKSKSNEQEQEIVLIAAADCTGHGVPGAMVSVVCNNSLNRSVREFGLTDPGKILDKTRELVIHEFIKSKDEVKDGMDIAVVSIEQQQEGGDTLAQNSRSKLRYSGAHNPLWIIRKGGDELEEIKADKQPIGNYHDAKPFNTHEISLNSGDTFYIFSDGYADQFGGDKGKKFKSANLKKLFLSVADKSMEEQKRLIHETFESWKADHEQLDDVCVIGVRV
;
A
#
# COMPACT_ATOMS: atom_id res chain seq x y z
N LEU A 1 -70.90 -20.62 -44.77
CA LEU A 1 -70.83 -20.24 -43.33
C LEU A 1 -71.73 -19.05 -42.99
N ILE A 2 -71.61 -17.91 -43.68
CA ILE A 2 -72.47 -16.73 -43.39
C ILE A 2 -73.95 -16.98 -43.72
N GLY A 3 -74.26 -17.64 -44.85
CA GLY A 3 -75.65 -18.00 -45.20
C GLY A 3 -76.33 -18.91 -44.16
N ALA A 4 -75.60 -19.92 -43.67
CA ALA A 4 -76.07 -20.79 -42.59
C ALA A 4 -76.31 -20.03 -41.26
N ALA A 5 -75.50 -19.01 -40.96
CA ALA A 5 -75.71 -18.16 -39.79
C ALA A 5 -77.03 -17.36 -39.89
N TYR A 6 -77.34 -16.82 -41.08
CA TYR A 6 -78.64 -16.18 -41.33
C TYR A 6 -79.81 -17.15 -41.20
N ASN A 7 -79.66 -18.39 -41.65
CA ASN A 7 -80.68 -19.43 -41.43
C ASN A 7 -80.91 -19.72 -39.94
N ASN A 8 -79.84 -19.80 -39.14
CA ASN A 8 -79.98 -20.00 -37.69
C ASN A 8 -80.62 -18.79 -36.99
N LEU A 9 -80.32 -17.56 -37.44
CA LEU A 9 -81.01 -16.35 -36.95
C LEU A 9 -82.49 -16.35 -37.34
N GLY A 10 -82.81 -16.77 -38.58
CA GLY A 10 -84.18 -16.95 -39.03
C GLY A 10 -84.94 -17.95 -38.16
N ASN A 11 -84.34 -19.10 -37.85
CA ASN A 11 -84.93 -20.11 -36.96
C ASN A 11 -85.21 -19.52 -35.57
N SER A 12 -84.23 -18.81 -35.00
CA SER A 12 -84.41 -18.14 -33.70
C SER A 12 -85.52 -17.09 -33.71
N GLU A 13 -85.77 -16.40 -34.82
CA GLU A 13 -86.87 -15.43 -34.90
C GLU A 13 -88.23 -16.11 -35.11
N ILE A 14 -88.28 -17.26 -35.79
CA ILE A 14 -89.47 -18.11 -35.84
C ILE A 14 -89.86 -18.61 -34.45
N ASP A 15 -88.91 -19.08 -33.64
CA ASP A 15 -89.19 -19.54 -32.28
C ASP A 15 -89.73 -18.41 -31.37
N LYS A 16 -89.39 -17.16 -31.68
CA LYS A 16 -89.93 -15.96 -31.03
C LYS A 16 -91.28 -15.50 -31.60
N GLY A 17 -91.78 -16.12 -32.67
CA GLY A 17 -93.00 -15.74 -33.38
C GLY A 17 -92.85 -14.53 -34.32
N ASN A 18 -91.62 -14.10 -34.61
CA ASN A 18 -91.31 -12.90 -35.41
C ASN A 18 -91.22 -13.23 -36.91
N ARG A 19 -92.37 -13.36 -37.57
CA ARG A 19 -92.48 -13.72 -38.99
C ARG A 19 -91.62 -12.87 -39.93
N GLU A 20 -91.73 -11.56 -39.83
CA GLU A 20 -91.12 -10.62 -40.78
C GLU A 20 -89.60 -10.72 -40.75
N LYS A 21 -89.01 -10.74 -39.55
CA LYS A 21 -87.56 -10.88 -39.35
C LYS A 21 -87.05 -12.26 -39.77
N ALA A 22 -87.82 -13.31 -39.54
CA ALA A 22 -87.45 -14.64 -40.00
C ALA A 22 -87.35 -14.67 -41.54
N LEU A 23 -88.36 -14.13 -42.25
CA LEU A 23 -88.34 -14.02 -43.71
C LEU A 23 -87.18 -13.16 -44.19
N GLU A 24 -86.92 -12.02 -43.55
CA GLU A 24 -85.78 -11.16 -43.86
C GLU A 24 -84.46 -11.93 -43.78
N TYR A 25 -84.21 -12.64 -42.68
CA TYR A 25 -82.98 -13.42 -42.51
C TYR A 25 -82.89 -14.60 -43.48
N TYR A 26 -83.96 -15.35 -43.71
CA TYR A 26 -83.93 -16.43 -44.71
C TYR A 26 -83.71 -15.91 -46.13
N GLN A 27 -84.29 -14.76 -46.49
CA GLN A 27 -84.06 -14.13 -47.79
C GLN A 27 -82.62 -13.64 -47.94
N LEU A 28 -82.02 -13.09 -46.89
CA LEU A 28 -80.59 -12.72 -46.88
C LEU A 28 -79.70 -13.96 -47.06
N GLY A 29 -80.00 -15.04 -46.33
CA GLY A 29 -79.29 -16.32 -46.45
C GLY A 29 -79.43 -16.94 -47.84
N LEU A 30 -80.64 -16.91 -48.40
CA LEU A 30 -80.94 -17.39 -49.75
C LEU A 30 -80.18 -16.59 -50.81
N LYS A 31 -80.27 -15.26 -50.77
CA LYS A 31 -79.58 -14.38 -51.73
C LYS A 31 -78.07 -14.60 -51.71
N LEU A 32 -77.49 -14.78 -50.52
CA LEU A 32 -76.08 -15.10 -50.40
C LEU A 32 -75.79 -16.48 -50.99
N SER A 33 -76.61 -17.48 -50.72
CA SER A 33 -76.42 -18.82 -51.28
C SER A 33 -76.51 -18.80 -52.82
N GLU A 34 -77.39 -17.99 -53.39
CA GLU A 34 -77.49 -17.75 -54.84
C GLU A 34 -76.23 -17.08 -55.40
N GLU A 35 -75.71 -16.05 -54.74
CA GLU A 35 -74.49 -15.32 -55.16
C GLU A 35 -73.26 -16.25 -55.22
N TYR A 36 -73.17 -17.19 -54.29
CA TYR A 36 -72.03 -18.10 -54.18
C TYR A 36 -72.28 -19.46 -54.86
N GLY A 37 -73.43 -19.66 -55.51
CA GLY A 37 -73.78 -20.91 -56.17
C GLY A 37 -73.93 -22.12 -55.23
N ASP A 38 -74.24 -21.88 -53.96
CA ASP A 38 -74.45 -22.93 -52.95
C ASP A 38 -75.85 -23.55 -53.10
N ALA A 39 -75.97 -24.55 -53.96
CA ALA A 39 -77.25 -25.20 -54.23
C ALA A 39 -77.93 -25.76 -52.96
N ALA A 40 -77.16 -26.29 -51.99
CA ALA A 40 -77.71 -26.80 -50.74
C ALA A 40 -78.23 -25.66 -49.84
N GLY A 41 -77.49 -24.55 -49.77
CA GLY A 41 -77.90 -23.33 -49.08
C GLY A 41 -79.14 -22.69 -49.71
N ILE A 42 -79.23 -22.67 -51.05
CA ILE A 42 -80.40 -22.19 -51.80
C ILE A 42 -81.62 -23.06 -51.49
N SER A 43 -81.49 -24.39 -51.58
CA SER A 43 -82.60 -25.29 -51.24
C SER A 43 -83.06 -25.10 -49.79
N THR A 44 -82.12 -25.04 -48.83
CA THR A 44 -82.43 -24.83 -47.41
C THR A 44 -83.15 -23.49 -47.20
N GLY A 45 -82.71 -22.43 -47.88
CA GLY A 45 -83.36 -21.12 -47.83
C GLY A 45 -84.80 -21.18 -48.33
N TYR A 46 -85.05 -21.80 -49.48
CA TYR A 46 -86.40 -22.00 -50.00
C TYR A 46 -87.27 -22.87 -49.07
N ASN A 47 -86.73 -23.95 -48.51
CA ASN A 47 -87.44 -24.81 -47.57
C ASN A 47 -87.83 -24.06 -46.29
N ASN A 48 -86.92 -23.27 -45.71
CA ASN A 48 -87.19 -22.48 -44.52
C ASN A 48 -88.25 -21.39 -44.78
N ILE A 49 -88.18 -20.71 -45.93
CA ILE A 49 -89.21 -19.75 -46.34
C ILE A 49 -90.57 -20.46 -46.51
N GLY A 50 -90.57 -21.64 -47.14
CA GLY A 50 -91.76 -22.49 -47.26
C GLY A 50 -92.36 -22.86 -45.90
N TYR A 51 -91.51 -23.18 -44.91
CA TYR A 51 -91.94 -23.45 -43.54
C TYR A 51 -92.59 -22.23 -42.87
N VAL A 52 -92.04 -21.02 -43.07
CA VAL A 52 -92.68 -19.80 -42.56
C VAL A 52 -94.08 -19.65 -43.13
N PHE A 53 -94.24 -19.73 -44.46
CA PHE A 53 -95.56 -19.61 -45.08
C PHE A 53 -96.54 -20.68 -44.60
N TYR A 54 -96.07 -21.93 -44.45
CA TYR A 54 -96.87 -23.03 -43.92
C TYR A 54 -97.33 -22.77 -42.47
N ALA A 55 -96.42 -22.33 -41.59
CA ALA A 55 -96.72 -22.06 -40.19
C ALA A 55 -97.79 -20.96 -40.00
N TYR A 56 -97.87 -20.00 -40.93
CA TYR A 56 -98.86 -18.92 -40.92
C TYR A 56 -100.09 -19.20 -41.81
N GLY A 57 -100.24 -20.42 -42.34
CA GLY A 57 -101.44 -20.87 -43.06
C GLY A 57 -101.50 -20.45 -44.53
N GLU A 58 -100.45 -19.88 -45.09
CA GLU A 58 -100.37 -19.47 -46.50
C GLU A 58 -99.89 -20.64 -47.37
N LEU A 59 -100.80 -21.59 -47.59
CA LEU A 59 -100.49 -22.91 -48.16
C LEU A 59 -99.99 -22.86 -49.61
N ASP A 60 -100.53 -21.98 -50.46
CA ASP A 60 -100.10 -21.85 -51.85
C ASP A 60 -98.66 -21.34 -51.95
N SER A 61 -98.31 -20.32 -51.15
CA SER A 61 -96.95 -19.79 -51.06
C SER A 61 -95.99 -20.84 -50.52
N ALA A 62 -96.39 -21.58 -49.47
CA ALA A 62 -95.58 -22.65 -48.91
C ALA A 62 -95.27 -23.74 -49.95
N LEU A 63 -96.30 -24.17 -50.69
CA LEU A 63 -96.15 -25.17 -51.74
C LEU A 63 -95.20 -24.71 -52.85
N TYR A 64 -95.32 -23.45 -53.29
CA TYR A 64 -94.41 -22.85 -54.28
C TYR A 64 -92.95 -22.92 -53.83
N TYR A 65 -92.65 -22.50 -52.60
CA TYR A 65 -91.28 -22.49 -52.10
C TYR A 65 -90.74 -23.90 -51.80
N TYR A 66 -91.57 -24.81 -51.30
CA TYR A 66 -91.16 -26.20 -51.14
C TYR A 66 -90.92 -26.90 -52.48
N GLN A 67 -91.70 -26.61 -53.52
CA GLN A 67 -91.44 -27.14 -54.87
C GLN A 67 -90.09 -26.65 -55.41
N LYS A 68 -89.76 -25.36 -55.22
CA LYS A 68 -88.44 -24.83 -55.58
C LYS A 68 -87.29 -25.52 -54.84
N SER A 69 -87.45 -25.78 -53.55
CA SER A 69 -86.47 -26.53 -52.76
C SER A 69 -86.33 -27.97 -53.26
N ALA A 70 -87.44 -28.68 -53.49
CA ALA A 70 -87.44 -30.06 -53.95
C ALA A 70 -86.80 -30.22 -55.35
N GLU A 71 -87.07 -29.30 -56.29
CA GLU A 71 -86.45 -29.29 -57.62
C GLU A 71 -84.91 -29.21 -57.53
N ILE A 72 -84.41 -28.34 -56.65
CA ILE A 72 -82.98 -28.16 -56.43
C ILE A 72 -82.39 -29.42 -55.79
N ASP A 73 -82.96 -29.90 -54.69
CA ASP A 73 -82.42 -31.09 -54.00
C ASP A 73 -82.46 -32.34 -54.89
N GLN A 74 -83.50 -32.49 -55.72
CA GLN A 74 -83.56 -33.54 -56.73
C GLN A 74 -82.45 -33.42 -57.78
N SER A 75 -82.16 -32.20 -58.26
CA SER A 75 -81.07 -31.97 -59.22
C SER A 75 -79.67 -32.23 -58.64
N GLN A 76 -79.52 -32.05 -57.32
CA GLN A 76 -78.25 -32.23 -56.61
C GLN A 76 -78.08 -33.63 -56.00
N ASN A 77 -79.06 -34.53 -56.17
CA ASN A 77 -79.12 -35.82 -55.47
C ASN A 77 -79.04 -35.68 -53.94
N ASN A 78 -79.51 -34.55 -53.38
CA ASN A 78 -79.57 -34.32 -51.95
C ASN A 78 -80.86 -34.91 -51.37
N TYR A 79 -80.89 -36.23 -51.34
CA TYR A 79 -82.10 -36.95 -50.96
C TYR A 79 -82.53 -36.71 -49.51
N PHE A 80 -81.60 -36.37 -48.61
CA PHE A 80 -81.93 -36.07 -47.21
C PHE A 80 -82.87 -34.86 -47.10
N ASN A 81 -82.47 -33.74 -47.70
CA ASN A 81 -83.30 -32.54 -47.72
C ASN A 81 -84.56 -32.75 -48.57
N LEU A 82 -84.44 -33.44 -49.72
CA LEU A 82 -85.58 -33.76 -50.57
C LEU A 82 -86.69 -34.48 -49.81
N MET A 83 -86.37 -35.50 -49.01
CA MET A 83 -87.37 -36.24 -48.22
C MET A 83 -88.04 -35.35 -47.17
N SER A 84 -87.29 -34.47 -46.52
CA SER A 84 -87.84 -33.50 -45.56
C SER A 84 -88.80 -32.51 -46.23
N THR A 85 -88.45 -32.01 -47.42
CA THR A 85 -89.30 -31.11 -48.19
C THR A 85 -90.56 -31.81 -48.71
N LEU A 86 -90.44 -33.02 -49.26
CA LEU A 86 -91.56 -33.82 -49.73
C LEU A 86 -92.53 -34.20 -48.60
N ASN A 87 -92.02 -34.42 -47.38
CA ASN A 87 -92.84 -34.60 -46.18
C ASN A 87 -93.71 -33.37 -45.90
N SER A 88 -93.12 -32.18 -45.96
CA SER A 88 -93.85 -30.91 -45.81
C SER A 88 -94.89 -30.69 -46.92
N VAL A 89 -94.55 -31.04 -48.16
CA VAL A 89 -95.47 -31.00 -49.32
C VAL A 89 -96.64 -31.97 -49.13
N SER A 90 -96.37 -33.21 -48.70
CA SER A 90 -97.41 -34.20 -48.40
C SER A 90 -98.36 -33.71 -47.31
N ALA A 91 -97.82 -33.11 -46.25
CA ALA A 91 -98.62 -32.53 -45.18
C ALA A 91 -99.56 -31.43 -45.70
N ILE A 92 -99.06 -30.50 -46.53
CA ILE A 92 -99.87 -29.43 -47.14
C ILE A 92 -101.02 -29.98 -47.98
N PHE A 93 -100.75 -30.95 -48.85
CA PHE A 93 -101.82 -31.59 -49.65
C PHE A 93 -102.88 -32.26 -48.75
N GLY A 94 -102.47 -32.83 -47.62
CA GLY A 94 -103.38 -33.35 -46.60
C GLY A 94 -104.25 -32.27 -45.93
N TYR A 95 -103.71 -31.07 -45.71
CA TYR A 95 -104.48 -29.93 -45.23
C TYR A 95 -105.52 -29.45 -46.26
N LEU A 96 -105.14 -29.37 -47.54
CA LEU A 96 -106.00 -28.95 -48.66
C LEU A 96 -107.06 -29.98 -49.08
N ASN A 97 -107.16 -31.13 -48.41
CA ASN A 97 -108.02 -32.26 -48.79
C ASN A 97 -107.73 -32.85 -50.18
N GLN A 98 -106.52 -32.66 -50.70
CA GLN A 98 -106.06 -33.30 -51.93
C GLN A 98 -105.43 -34.66 -51.61
N VAL A 99 -106.29 -35.64 -51.35
CA VAL A 99 -105.94 -36.93 -50.74
C VAL A 99 -104.97 -37.75 -51.59
N ASP A 100 -105.16 -37.77 -52.90
CA ASP A 100 -104.32 -38.57 -53.82
C ASP A 100 -102.88 -38.03 -53.84
N SER A 101 -102.73 -36.71 -53.97
CA SER A 101 -101.43 -36.04 -53.91
C SER A 101 -100.74 -36.25 -52.56
N ALA A 102 -101.47 -36.08 -51.45
CA ALA A 102 -100.94 -36.29 -50.11
C ALA A 102 -100.42 -37.72 -49.93
N ASN A 103 -101.17 -38.72 -50.40
CA ASN A 103 -100.77 -40.11 -50.33
C ASN A 103 -99.54 -40.39 -51.18
N TYR A 104 -99.51 -39.92 -52.42
CA TYR A 104 -98.39 -40.10 -53.34
C TYR A 104 -97.06 -39.63 -52.73
N TYR A 105 -97.02 -38.39 -52.23
CA TYR A 105 -95.79 -37.84 -51.67
C TYR A 105 -95.39 -38.50 -50.35
N SER A 106 -96.35 -38.89 -49.50
CA SER A 106 -96.02 -39.58 -48.24
C SER A 106 -95.50 -41.00 -48.47
N ASP A 107 -96.05 -41.75 -49.42
CA ASP A 107 -95.55 -43.10 -49.75
C ASP A 107 -94.13 -43.03 -50.33
N LEU A 108 -93.85 -42.05 -51.20
CA LEU A 108 -92.52 -41.82 -51.72
C LEU A 108 -91.49 -41.56 -50.61
N VAL A 109 -91.85 -40.75 -49.61
CA VAL A 109 -90.94 -40.47 -48.49
C VAL A 109 -90.75 -41.71 -47.62
N ILE A 110 -91.81 -42.45 -47.31
CA ILE A 110 -91.73 -43.66 -46.49
C ILE A 110 -90.79 -44.69 -47.14
N ASP A 111 -90.95 -44.96 -48.43
CA ASP A 111 -90.16 -45.97 -49.13
C ASP A 111 -88.65 -45.61 -49.11
N TYR A 112 -88.32 -44.36 -49.41
CA TYR A 112 -86.92 -43.90 -49.42
C TYR A 112 -86.32 -43.92 -48.00
N THR A 113 -87.02 -43.32 -47.04
CA THR A 113 -86.50 -43.16 -45.68
C THR A 113 -86.37 -44.50 -44.96
N GLN A 114 -87.26 -45.45 -45.24
CA GLN A 114 -87.16 -46.81 -44.72
C GLN A 114 -85.97 -47.58 -45.31
N GLN A 115 -85.68 -47.43 -46.61
CA GLN A 115 -84.53 -48.06 -47.26
C GLN A 115 -83.18 -47.51 -46.74
N HIS A 116 -83.13 -46.21 -46.44
CA HIS A 116 -81.90 -45.52 -46.02
C HIS A 116 -81.75 -45.38 -44.50
N HIS A 117 -82.63 -46.04 -43.72
CA HIS A 117 -82.63 -45.99 -42.25
C HIS A 117 -82.69 -44.56 -41.67
N MET A 118 -83.42 -43.67 -42.34
CA MET A 118 -83.62 -42.28 -41.93
C MET A 118 -84.79 -42.19 -40.94
N LEU A 119 -84.53 -42.56 -39.69
CA LEU A 119 -85.57 -42.76 -38.67
C LEU A 119 -86.38 -41.48 -38.38
N TYR A 120 -85.75 -40.29 -38.44
CA TYR A 120 -86.43 -39.02 -38.16
C TYR A 120 -87.49 -38.69 -39.22
N GLU A 121 -87.08 -38.70 -40.50
CA GLU A 121 -87.95 -38.39 -41.63
C GLU A 121 -89.03 -39.46 -41.82
N LEU A 122 -88.69 -40.73 -41.56
CA LEU A 122 -89.64 -41.85 -41.57
C LEU A 122 -90.74 -41.68 -40.52
N SER A 123 -90.35 -41.31 -39.30
CA SER A 123 -91.27 -41.04 -38.19
C SER A 123 -92.24 -39.89 -38.51
N TYR A 124 -91.73 -38.84 -39.17
CA TYR A 124 -92.57 -37.73 -39.62
C TYR A 124 -93.54 -38.14 -40.74
N ALA A 125 -93.08 -38.92 -41.72
CA ALA A 125 -93.93 -39.39 -42.82
C ALA A 125 -95.10 -40.27 -42.32
N TYR A 126 -94.84 -41.16 -41.35
CA TYR A 126 -95.90 -41.91 -40.66
C TYR A 126 -96.88 -40.99 -39.92
N THR A 127 -96.40 -39.90 -39.33
CA THR A 127 -97.28 -38.89 -38.69
C THR A 127 -98.20 -38.22 -39.71
N VAL A 128 -97.70 -37.90 -40.91
CA VAL A 128 -98.50 -37.31 -41.99
C VAL A 128 -99.59 -38.29 -42.44
N LYS A 129 -99.26 -39.57 -42.69
CA LYS A 129 -100.23 -40.62 -43.02
C LYS A 129 -101.29 -40.81 -41.93
N TYR A 130 -100.87 -40.85 -40.67
CA TYR A 130 -101.77 -40.92 -39.52
C TYR A 130 -102.79 -39.77 -39.53
N LYS A 131 -102.32 -38.52 -39.68
CA LYS A 131 -103.19 -37.34 -39.71
C LYS A 131 -104.13 -37.34 -40.92
N LEU A 132 -103.65 -37.78 -42.09
CA LEU A 132 -104.45 -37.86 -43.32
C LEU A 132 -105.61 -38.86 -43.18
N TYR A 133 -105.33 -40.11 -42.79
CA TYR A 133 -106.37 -41.14 -42.64
C TYR A 133 -107.33 -40.85 -41.49
N LYS A 134 -106.84 -40.22 -40.40
CA LYS A 134 -107.71 -39.73 -39.32
C LYS A 134 -108.73 -38.71 -39.82
N LYS A 135 -108.34 -37.82 -40.74
CA LYS A 135 -109.24 -36.81 -41.33
C LYS A 135 -110.26 -37.42 -42.30
N LEU A 136 -109.89 -38.49 -43.00
CA LEU A 136 -110.76 -39.25 -43.92
C LEU A 136 -111.78 -40.16 -43.22
N GLY A 137 -111.62 -40.40 -41.91
CA GLY A 137 -112.46 -41.33 -41.14
C GLY A 137 -112.04 -42.81 -41.26
N ASP A 138 -110.91 -43.11 -41.92
CA ASP A 138 -110.32 -44.46 -41.98
C ASP A 138 -109.45 -44.68 -40.72
N PHE A 139 -110.10 -45.01 -39.60
CA PHE A 139 -109.44 -45.16 -38.32
C PHE A 139 -108.48 -46.37 -38.25
N GLU A 140 -108.70 -47.40 -39.07
CA GLU A 140 -107.84 -48.59 -39.10
C GLU A 140 -106.46 -48.23 -39.67
N LYS A 141 -106.41 -47.56 -40.82
CA LYS A 141 -105.14 -47.07 -41.36
C LYS A 141 -104.51 -46.00 -40.48
N ALA A 142 -105.31 -45.12 -39.89
CA ALA A 142 -104.79 -44.10 -38.98
C ALA A 142 -104.06 -44.73 -37.78
N LEU A 143 -104.64 -45.77 -37.16
CA LEU A 143 -104.02 -46.49 -36.05
C LEU A 143 -102.71 -47.17 -36.48
N LYS A 144 -102.72 -47.86 -37.63
CA LYS A 144 -101.53 -48.52 -38.17
C LYS A 144 -100.34 -47.54 -38.30
N TYR A 145 -100.56 -46.38 -38.90
CA TYR A 145 -99.48 -45.39 -39.07
C TYR A 145 -99.08 -44.70 -37.76
N TYR A 146 -100.01 -44.57 -36.80
CA TYR A 146 -99.67 -44.09 -35.45
C TYR A 146 -98.74 -45.06 -34.71
N GLU A 147 -99.01 -46.37 -34.79
CA GLU A 147 -98.16 -47.40 -34.17
C GLU A 147 -96.76 -47.43 -34.80
N LEU A 148 -96.68 -47.33 -36.12
CA LEU A 148 -95.40 -47.26 -36.84
C LEU A 148 -94.57 -46.03 -36.44
N HIS A 149 -95.20 -44.87 -36.31
CA HIS A 149 -94.56 -43.65 -35.79
C HIS A 149 -93.98 -43.87 -34.38
N ARG A 150 -94.76 -44.45 -33.45
CA ARG A 150 -94.33 -44.70 -32.07
C ARG A 150 -93.13 -45.65 -31.99
N GLN A 151 -93.14 -46.74 -32.75
CA GLN A 151 -92.01 -47.68 -32.80
C GLN A 151 -90.73 -47.03 -33.32
N THR A 152 -90.86 -46.12 -34.28
CA THR A 152 -89.72 -45.39 -34.85
C THR A 152 -89.16 -44.38 -33.84
N GLU A 153 -90.02 -43.70 -33.07
CA GLU A 153 -89.64 -42.74 -32.03
C GLU A 153 -88.84 -43.41 -30.87
N ASP A 154 -89.26 -44.59 -30.42
CA ASP A 154 -88.57 -45.32 -29.35
C ASP A 154 -87.16 -45.75 -29.77
N SER A 155 -86.97 -46.10 -31.05
CA SER A 155 -85.65 -46.43 -31.60
C SER A 155 -84.71 -45.22 -31.61
N LEU A 156 -85.24 -44.04 -31.90
CA LEU A 156 -84.49 -42.77 -31.98
C LEU A 156 -83.92 -42.35 -30.62
N LYS A 157 -84.68 -42.55 -29.52
CA LYS A 157 -84.22 -42.23 -28.15
C LYS A 157 -83.07 -43.09 -27.66
N ASN A 158 -82.92 -44.32 -28.15
CA ASN A 158 -81.88 -45.23 -27.68
C ASN A 158 -80.50 -44.89 -28.27
N GLU A 159 -80.47 -44.40 -29.51
CA GLU A 159 -79.26 -43.94 -30.19
C GLU A 159 -78.67 -42.68 -29.51
N GLU A 160 -79.53 -41.71 -29.16
CA GLU A 160 -79.13 -40.45 -28.54
C GLU A 160 -78.40 -40.67 -27.19
N ASN A 161 -78.92 -41.58 -26.35
CA ASN A 161 -78.31 -41.91 -25.06
C ASN A 161 -76.92 -42.54 -25.18
N THR A 162 -76.67 -43.30 -26.24
CA THR A 162 -75.37 -43.96 -26.46
C THR A 162 -74.29 -42.94 -26.79
N ASN A 163 -74.61 -41.93 -27.59
CA ASN A 163 -73.68 -40.87 -27.98
C ASN A 163 -73.29 -39.95 -26.82
N LEU A 164 -74.23 -39.63 -25.92
CA LEU A 164 -73.95 -38.80 -24.74
C LEU A 164 -72.89 -39.42 -23.81
N LEU A 165 -72.92 -40.74 -23.66
CA LEU A 165 -71.98 -41.50 -22.82
C LEU A 165 -70.55 -41.49 -23.39
N ALA A 166 -70.42 -41.48 -24.72
CA ALA A 166 -69.11 -41.40 -25.38
C ALA A 166 -68.46 -40.02 -25.20
N ASP A 167 -69.25 -38.95 -25.32
CA ASP A 167 -68.77 -37.58 -25.23
C ASP A 167 -68.24 -37.23 -23.83
N GLN A 168 -68.93 -37.68 -22.77
CA GLN A 168 -68.48 -37.48 -21.39
C GLN A 168 -67.12 -38.14 -21.10
N LYS A 169 -66.86 -39.33 -21.65
CA LYS A 169 -65.57 -40.02 -21.48
C LYS A 169 -64.43 -39.26 -22.16
N ALA A 170 -64.64 -38.81 -23.38
CA ALA A 170 -63.65 -38.05 -24.13
C ALA A 170 -63.26 -36.75 -23.39
N LYS A 171 -64.26 -36.06 -22.80
CA LYS A 171 -64.03 -34.84 -22.03
C LYS A 171 -63.15 -35.07 -20.80
N TYR A 172 -63.41 -36.14 -20.05
CA TYR A 172 -62.62 -36.47 -18.86
C TYR A 172 -61.15 -36.80 -19.19
N GLU A 173 -60.91 -37.56 -20.26
CA GLU A 173 -59.54 -37.90 -20.68
C GLU A 173 -58.74 -36.68 -21.14
N TYR A 174 -59.39 -35.75 -21.84
CA TYR A 174 -58.78 -34.49 -22.27
C TYR A 174 -58.35 -33.62 -21.08
N GLU A 175 -59.24 -33.43 -20.09
CA GLU A 175 -58.95 -32.62 -18.90
C GLU A 175 -57.77 -33.19 -18.10
N LYS A 176 -57.70 -34.52 -17.94
CA LYS A 176 -56.58 -35.19 -17.25
C LYS A 176 -55.24 -34.95 -17.95
N LYS A 177 -55.21 -35.04 -19.29
CA LYS A 177 -53.97 -34.83 -20.07
C LYS A 177 -53.49 -33.38 -19.97
N LYS A 178 -54.41 -32.43 -20.10
CA LYS A 178 -54.09 -31.00 -20.00
C LYS A 178 -53.43 -30.63 -18.67
N ALA A 179 -53.94 -31.14 -17.54
CA ALA A 179 -53.37 -30.87 -16.22
C ALA A 179 -51.93 -31.38 -16.07
N ILE A 180 -51.58 -32.50 -16.71
CA ILE A 180 -50.21 -33.04 -16.69
C ILE A 180 -49.28 -32.16 -17.52
N ASP A 181 -49.71 -31.75 -18.71
CA ASP A 181 -48.92 -30.92 -19.62
C ASP A 181 -48.65 -29.53 -18.98
N ASP A 182 -49.66 -28.93 -18.35
CA ASP A 182 -49.53 -27.65 -17.64
C ASP A 182 -48.50 -27.75 -16.48
N ALA A 183 -48.57 -28.81 -15.67
CA ALA A 183 -47.62 -29.02 -14.57
C ALA A 183 -46.16 -29.26 -15.07
N GLN A 184 -45.99 -29.95 -16.20
CA GLN A 184 -44.68 -30.12 -16.82
C GLN A 184 -44.13 -28.80 -17.37
N TYR A 185 -44.98 -27.99 -17.98
CA TYR A 185 -44.62 -26.68 -18.53
C TYR A 185 -44.17 -25.70 -17.43
N GLU A 186 -44.91 -25.60 -16.32
CA GLU A 186 -44.52 -24.76 -15.18
C GLU A 186 -43.16 -25.17 -14.59
N LYS A 187 -42.92 -26.48 -14.47
CA LYS A 187 -41.65 -27.02 -13.99
C LYS A 187 -40.49 -26.67 -14.92
N ALA A 188 -40.69 -26.71 -16.23
CA ALA A 188 -39.68 -26.35 -17.22
C ALA A 188 -39.30 -24.85 -17.11
N ILE A 189 -40.28 -23.96 -16.97
CA ILE A 189 -40.05 -22.52 -16.77
C ILE A 189 -39.26 -22.26 -15.48
N ALA A 190 -39.61 -22.95 -14.39
CA ALA A 190 -38.91 -22.78 -13.12
C ALA A 190 -37.41 -23.16 -13.22
N ILE A 191 -37.10 -24.27 -13.89
CA ILE A 191 -35.71 -24.72 -14.15
C ILE A 191 -34.97 -23.71 -15.03
N GLU A 192 -35.59 -23.22 -16.10
CA GLU A 192 -34.98 -22.23 -17.00
C GLU A 192 -34.69 -20.92 -16.26
N LYS A 193 -35.63 -20.45 -15.42
CA LYS A 193 -35.46 -19.24 -14.61
C LYS A 193 -34.32 -19.39 -13.61
N GLU A 194 -34.18 -20.55 -12.98
CA GLU A 194 -33.06 -20.85 -12.08
C GLU A 194 -31.72 -20.92 -12.85
N ALA A 195 -31.71 -21.54 -14.02
CA ALA A 195 -30.51 -21.59 -14.87
C ALA A 195 -30.06 -20.19 -15.30
N LYS A 196 -31.00 -19.33 -15.71
CA LYS A 196 -30.73 -17.94 -16.13
C LYS A 196 -30.27 -17.05 -14.97
N SER A 197 -30.82 -17.23 -13.77
CA SER A 197 -30.36 -16.48 -12.59
C SER A 197 -28.94 -16.91 -12.18
N ARG A 198 -28.64 -18.22 -12.20
CA ARG A 198 -27.28 -18.74 -11.99
C ARG A 198 -26.30 -18.21 -13.04
N GLN A 199 -26.66 -18.22 -14.33
CA GLN A 199 -25.81 -17.71 -15.40
C GLN A 199 -25.52 -16.21 -15.24
N THR A 200 -26.54 -15.42 -14.89
CA THR A 200 -26.38 -13.98 -14.62
C THR A 200 -25.41 -13.72 -13.47
N LEU A 201 -25.55 -14.47 -12.37
CA LEU A 201 -24.64 -14.38 -11.22
C LEU A 201 -23.19 -14.71 -11.61
N ILE A 202 -22.97 -15.81 -12.34
CA ILE A 202 -21.64 -16.20 -12.83
C ILE A 202 -21.04 -15.10 -13.71
N SER A 203 -21.82 -14.53 -14.63
CA SER A 203 -21.36 -13.42 -15.48
C SER A 203 -20.93 -12.20 -14.68
N TYR A 204 -21.66 -11.82 -13.63
CA TYR A 204 -21.26 -10.73 -12.74
C TYR A 204 -19.97 -11.03 -11.97
N VAL A 205 -19.84 -12.24 -11.42
CA VAL A 205 -18.63 -12.66 -10.69
C VAL A 205 -17.41 -12.63 -11.61
N VAL A 206 -17.53 -13.14 -12.84
CA VAL A 206 -16.45 -13.09 -13.85
C VAL A 206 -16.13 -11.65 -14.24
N GLY A 207 -17.14 -10.80 -14.47
CA GLY A 207 -16.93 -9.38 -14.82
C GLY A 207 -16.20 -8.60 -13.72
N VAL A 208 -16.61 -8.77 -12.46
CA VAL A 208 -15.94 -8.14 -11.31
C VAL A 208 -14.52 -8.70 -11.14
N GLY A 209 -14.33 -10.00 -11.30
CA GLY A 209 -13.01 -10.63 -11.24
C GLY A 209 -12.04 -10.08 -12.28
N LEU A 210 -12.49 -9.92 -13.53
CA LEU A 210 -11.69 -9.32 -14.61
C LEU A 210 -11.37 -7.84 -14.32
N LEU A 211 -12.34 -7.08 -13.81
CA LEU A 211 -12.11 -5.68 -13.45
C LEU A 211 -11.06 -5.55 -12.34
N LEU A 212 -11.11 -6.40 -11.32
CA LEU A 212 -10.10 -6.43 -10.26
C LEU A 212 -8.71 -6.78 -10.79
N LEU A 213 -8.59 -7.72 -11.73
CA LEU A 213 -7.32 -8.06 -12.36
C LEU A 213 -6.74 -6.89 -13.15
N VAL A 214 -7.56 -6.13 -13.87
CA VAL A 214 -7.11 -4.93 -14.60
C VAL A 214 -6.62 -3.85 -13.64
N VAL A 215 -7.39 -3.55 -12.58
CA VAL A 215 -7.00 -2.58 -11.55
C VAL A 215 -5.70 -2.99 -10.86
N PHE A 216 -5.56 -4.27 -10.51
CA PHE A 216 -4.36 -4.81 -9.89
C PHE A 216 -3.14 -4.75 -10.82
N SER A 217 -3.32 -5.01 -12.11
CA SER A 217 -2.26 -4.91 -13.12
C SER A 217 -1.77 -3.47 -13.30
N ILE A 218 -2.69 -2.49 -13.32
CA ILE A 218 -2.34 -1.06 -13.38
C ILE A 218 -1.59 -0.64 -12.10
N PHE A 219 -2.04 -1.10 -10.93
CA PHE A 219 -1.37 -0.83 -9.66
C PHE A 219 0.07 -1.37 -9.64
N ILE A 220 0.29 -2.63 -10.05
CA ILE A 220 1.63 -3.22 -10.16
C ILE A 220 2.50 -2.43 -11.14
N TYR A 221 1.97 -2.11 -12.32
CA TYR A 221 2.72 -1.37 -13.34
C TYR A 221 3.18 0.00 -12.83
N ASN A 222 2.27 0.77 -12.22
CA ASN A 222 2.59 2.06 -11.62
C ASN A 222 3.64 1.92 -10.51
N ARG A 223 3.51 0.89 -9.67
CA ARG A 223 4.47 0.63 -8.59
C ARG A 223 5.85 0.32 -9.13
N LEU A 224 5.96 -0.52 -10.16
CA LEU A 224 7.24 -0.86 -10.81
C LEU A 224 7.93 0.37 -11.40
N GLN A 225 7.18 1.26 -12.06
CA GLN A 225 7.73 2.49 -12.64
C GLN A 225 8.26 3.45 -11.56
N ILE A 226 7.55 3.58 -10.44
CA ILE A 226 8.00 4.38 -9.29
C ILE A 226 9.28 3.79 -8.70
N THR A 227 9.30 2.47 -8.45
CA THR A 227 10.47 1.80 -7.90
C THR A 227 11.69 1.92 -8.82
N LYS A 228 11.51 1.86 -10.15
CA LYS A 228 12.60 2.05 -11.11
C LYS A 228 13.19 3.47 -11.00
N LYS A 229 12.35 4.50 -11.00
CA LYS A 229 12.79 5.91 -10.85
C LYS A 229 13.49 6.15 -9.52
N GLN A 230 12.95 5.59 -8.43
CA GLN A 230 13.58 5.68 -7.11
C GLN A 230 14.97 5.02 -7.11
N LYS A 231 15.11 3.87 -7.77
CA LYS A 231 16.40 3.18 -7.87
C LYS A 231 17.44 4.00 -8.66
N GLU A 232 17.06 4.58 -9.79
CA GLU A 232 17.94 5.45 -10.58
C GLU A 232 18.43 6.66 -9.75
N ILE A 233 17.52 7.34 -9.04
CA ILE A 233 17.89 8.46 -8.16
C ILE A 233 18.85 8.02 -7.04
N ILE A 234 18.59 6.86 -6.42
CA ILE A 234 19.46 6.34 -5.36
C ILE A 234 20.85 5.97 -5.91
N GLU A 235 20.92 5.45 -7.13
CA GLU A 235 22.17 5.10 -7.80
C GLU A 235 22.99 6.35 -8.12
N ASP A 236 22.35 7.40 -8.66
CA ASP A 236 22.98 8.70 -8.89
C ASP A 236 23.45 9.37 -7.60
N GLN A 237 22.61 9.36 -6.54
CA GLN A 237 22.99 9.87 -5.23
C GLN A 237 24.16 9.10 -4.63
N LYS A 238 24.19 7.78 -4.80
CA LYS A 238 25.28 6.94 -4.31
C LYS A 238 26.59 7.26 -5.03
N LEU A 239 26.56 7.44 -6.36
CA LEU A 239 27.72 7.85 -7.14
C LEU A 239 28.26 9.22 -6.69
N LEU A 240 27.38 10.20 -6.49
CA LEU A 240 27.77 11.53 -5.98
C LEU A 240 28.41 11.44 -4.59
N VAL A 241 27.83 10.63 -3.69
CA VAL A 241 28.36 10.44 -2.33
C VAL A 241 29.73 9.75 -2.37
N GLU A 242 29.93 8.79 -3.27
CA GLU A 242 31.21 8.10 -3.46
C GLU A 242 32.28 9.07 -3.98
N GLU A 243 31.96 9.91 -4.98
CA GLU A 243 32.86 10.96 -5.47
C GLU A 243 33.21 11.99 -4.37
N GLN A 244 32.22 12.46 -3.61
CA GLN A 244 32.47 13.37 -2.48
C GLN A 244 33.33 12.73 -1.40
N LYS A 245 33.13 11.45 -1.13
CA LYS A 245 33.94 10.69 -0.17
C LYS A 245 35.39 10.60 -0.63
N ASP A 246 35.63 10.28 -1.90
CA ASP A 246 36.98 10.19 -2.45
C ASP A 246 37.73 11.52 -2.35
N ILE A 247 37.07 12.65 -2.66
CA ILE A 247 37.65 13.99 -2.50
C ILE A 247 38.00 14.28 -1.03
N VAL A 248 37.11 13.92 -0.10
CA VAL A 248 37.36 14.13 1.34
C VAL A 248 38.50 13.26 1.84
N GLU A 249 38.57 12.00 1.42
CA GLU A 249 39.66 11.08 1.79
C GLU A 249 41.00 11.57 1.24
N GLU A 250 41.05 12.03 -0.02
CA GLU A 250 42.24 12.62 -0.62
C GLU A 250 42.69 13.88 0.14
N LYS A 251 41.77 14.81 0.42
CA LYS A 251 42.09 16.04 1.18
C LYS A 251 42.56 15.74 2.60
N ASN A 252 41.93 14.78 3.27
CA ASN A 252 42.35 14.39 4.61
C ASN A 252 43.75 13.75 4.59
N ARG A 253 44.06 12.96 3.57
CA ARG A 253 45.41 12.40 3.38
C ARG A 253 46.46 13.49 3.17
N GLU A 254 46.21 14.47 2.30
CA GLU A 254 47.11 15.61 2.08
C GLU A 254 47.37 16.42 3.37
N ILE A 255 46.32 16.65 4.16
CA ILE A 255 46.42 17.34 5.46
C ILE A 255 47.26 16.51 6.43
N MET A 256 46.99 15.20 6.54
CA MET A 256 47.72 14.32 7.45
C MET A 256 49.20 14.19 7.09
N ASP A 257 49.53 14.14 5.80
CA ASP A 257 50.90 14.13 5.31
C ASP A 257 51.63 15.44 5.68
N SER A 258 50.94 16.58 5.57
CA SER A 258 51.45 17.90 5.95
C SER A 258 51.69 18.03 7.46
N ILE A 259 50.75 17.55 8.28
CA ILE A 259 50.89 17.56 9.75
C ILE A 259 52.00 16.59 10.18
N SER A 260 52.11 15.43 9.54
CA SER A 260 53.20 14.48 9.79
C SER A 260 54.57 15.07 9.45
N TYR A 261 54.66 15.88 8.40
CA TYR A 261 55.87 16.63 8.08
C TYR A 261 56.18 17.70 9.14
N ALA A 262 55.16 18.45 9.60
CA ALA A 262 55.32 19.41 10.69
C ALA A 262 55.83 18.74 11.98
N LYS A 263 55.34 17.52 12.31
CA LYS A 263 55.86 16.73 13.42
C LYS A 263 57.35 16.40 13.28
N ARG A 264 57.82 16.10 12.08
CA ARG A 264 59.26 15.86 11.86
C ARG A 264 60.10 17.11 12.14
N ILE A 265 59.60 18.28 11.74
CA ILE A 265 60.26 19.56 12.03
C ILE A 265 60.27 19.81 13.55
N GLN A 266 59.14 19.62 14.22
CA GLN A 266 59.03 19.81 15.67
C GLN A 266 59.93 18.83 16.44
N ASN A 267 59.96 17.55 16.07
CA ASN A 267 60.85 16.58 16.72
C ASN A 267 62.34 16.92 16.52
N ALA A 268 62.70 17.63 15.46
CA ALA A 268 64.08 18.05 15.20
C ALA A 268 64.54 19.23 16.09
N ILE A 269 63.61 19.99 16.70
CA ILE A 269 63.94 21.07 17.66
C ILE A 269 64.04 20.58 19.11
N LEU A 270 63.54 19.37 19.39
CA LEU A 270 63.57 18.77 20.73
C LEU A 270 64.91 18.05 20.96
N PRO A 271 65.53 18.17 22.15
CA PRO A 271 66.74 17.44 22.45
C PRO A 271 66.46 15.93 22.58
N PRO A 272 67.31 15.06 22.01
CA PRO A 272 67.19 13.61 22.18
C PRO A 272 67.36 13.20 23.66
N ASP A 273 66.66 12.15 24.11
CA ASP A 273 66.75 11.62 25.49
C ASP A 273 68.20 11.26 25.88
N GLU A 274 69.00 10.78 24.93
CA GLU A 274 70.43 10.48 25.13
C GLU A 274 71.26 11.73 25.49
N GLU A 275 70.99 12.88 24.85
CA GLU A 275 71.70 14.12 25.16
C GLU A 275 71.26 14.68 26.51
N VAL A 276 69.97 14.54 26.86
CA VAL A 276 69.48 14.94 28.19
C VAL A 276 70.13 14.08 29.28
N LYS A 277 70.11 12.75 29.13
CA LYS A 277 70.71 11.80 30.10
C LYS A 277 72.22 11.93 30.21
N LYS A 278 72.91 12.39 29.16
CA LYS A 278 74.35 12.65 29.21
C LYS A 278 74.71 13.74 30.23
N HIS A 279 73.91 14.80 30.31
CA HIS A 279 74.15 15.95 31.21
C HIS A 279 73.40 15.82 32.53
N LEU A 280 72.24 15.17 32.52
CA LEU A 280 71.35 14.94 33.65
C LEU A 280 71.00 13.45 33.74
N PRO A 281 71.92 12.58 34.21
CA PRO A 281 71.75 11.13 34.17
C PRO A 281 70.57 10.63 35.03
N ASN A 282 70.29 11.34 36.13
CA ASN A 282 69.16 11.06 37.00
C ASN A 282 67.99 11.98 36.64
N SER A 283 67.49 11.89 35.41
CA SER A 283 66.32 12.65 34.95
C SER A 283 65.32 11.79 34.19
N PHE A 284 64.11 12.30 34.04
CA PHE A 284 63.13 11.79 33.10
C PHE A 284 62.40 12.94 32.41
N ILE A 285 61.93 12.68 31.18
CA ILE A 285 61.00 13.54 30.45
C ILE A 285 59.78 12.70 30.09
N LEU A 286 58.61 13.12 30.57
CA LEU A 286 57.31 12.66 30.12
C LEU A 286 56.75 13.72 29.17
N TYR A 287 56.61 13.35 27.91
CA TYR A 287 56.11 14.24 26.86
C TYR A 287 55.03 13.52 26.07
N GLN A 288 53.78 13.98 26.20
CA GLN A 288 52.61 13.43 25.55
C GLN A 288 51.83 14.55 24.84
N PRO A 289 52.10 14.78 23.54
CA PRO A 289 51.27 15.62 22.70
C PRO A 289 49.81 15.16 22.69
N LYS A 290 48.87 16.10 22.72
CA LYS A 290 47.44 15.87 22.54
C LYS A 290 47.13 15.45 21.09
N ASP A 291 47.67 16.20 20.14
CA ASP A 291 47.51 15.99 18.71
C ASP A 291 48.81 15.40 18.12
N VAL A 292 48.90 15.30 16.78
CA VAL A 292 50.12 14.81 16.09
C VAL A 292 51.33 15.72 16.37
N VAL A 293 51.08 17.01 16.60
CA VAL A 293 52.04 18.07 16.97
C VAL A 293 51.52 18.83 18.20
N ALA A 294 52.42 19.38 19.01
CA ALA A 294 52.09 20.01 20.30
C ALA A 294 52.42 21.51 20.33
N GLY A 295 51.77 22.29 21.20
CA GLY A 295 52.27 23.59 21.65
C GLY A 295 53.41 23.43 22.65
N ASP A 296 53.31 22.44 23.54
CA ASP A 296 54.34 22.17 24.53
C ASP A 296 55.64 21.70 23.91
N PHE A 297 56.76 22.12 24.52
CA PHE A 297 58.07 21.57 24.22
C PHE A 297 58.96 21.56 25.46
N TYR A 298 59.93 20.66 25.45
CA TYR A 298 61.04 20.70 26.40
C TYR A 298 62.31 21.15 25.69
N TRP A 299 63.20 21.80 26.43
CA TRP A 299 64.39 22.42 25.87
C TRP A 299 65.57 22.19 26.80
N LEU A 300 66.74 21.94 26.19
CA LEU A 300 68.01 21.78 26.89
C LEU A 300 69.10 22.46 26.09
N GLU A 301 69.91 23.26 26.79
CA GLU A 301 71.07 23.93 26.20
C GLU A 301 72.22 23.96 27.21
N LYS A 302 73.44 24.06 26.69
CA LYS A 302 74.63 24.18 27.51
C LYS A 302 75.30 25.52 27.28
N SER A 303 75.84 26.08 28.34
CA SER A 303 76.67 27.28 28.28
C SER A 303 77.85 27.14 29.22
N LYS A 304 78.87 27.97 29.01
CA LYS A 304 80.03 28.06 29.91
C LYS A 304 79.89 29.32 30.75
N SER A 305 80.15 29.22 32.05
CA SER A 305 80.24 30.41 32.89
C SER A 305 81.49 31.22 32.51
N ASN A 306 81.30 32.53 32.29
CA ASN A 306 82.39 33.45 31.93
C ASN A 306 83.46 33.61 33.03
N GLU A 307 83.16 33.22 34.27
CA GLU A 307 84.05 33.48 35.42
C GLU A 307 84.87 32.26 35.87
N GLN A 308 84.45 31.02 35.58
CA GLN A 308 85.06 29.81 36.17
C GLN A 308 85.17 28.59 35.24
N GLU A 309 84.91 28.73 33.93
CA GLU A 309 84.85 27.60 32.97
C GLU A 309 83.93 26.43 33.38
N GLN A 310 83.02 26.66 34.33
CA GLN A 310 82.05 25.65 34.76
C GLN A 310 80.96 25.47 33.71
N GLU A 311 80.60 24.22 33.46
CA GLU A 311 79.52 23.84 32.56
C GLU A 311 78.17 24.13 33.24
N ILE A 312 77.35 24.93 32.57
CA ILE A 312 76.00 25.27 32.99
C ILE A 312 75.04 24.51 32.09
N VAL A 313 74.18 23.70 32.70
CA VAL A 313 73.10 22.99 32.01
C VAL A 313 71.81 23.78 32.22
N LEU A 314 71.19 24.18 31.12
CA LEU A 314 69.90 24.85 31.10
C LEU A 314 68.84 23.85 30.66
N ILE A 315 67.75 23.75 31.40
CA ILE A 315 66.60 22.89 31.05
C ILE A 315 65.29 23.64 31.26
N ALA A 316 64.33 23.42 30.37
CA ALA A 316 63.03 24.06 30.46
C ALA A 316 61.89 23.16 29.99
N ALA A 317 60.72 23.36 30.60
CA ALA A 317 59.42 22.89 30.12
C ALA A 317 58.60 24.12 29.76
N ALA A 318 58.15 24.20 28.52
CA ALA A 318 57.40 25.31 27.95
C ALA A 318 56.05 24.83 27.42
N ASP A 319 55.06 25.70 27.57
CA ASP A 319 53.66 25.53 27.24
C ASP A 319 53.23 26.72 26.39
N CYS A 320 53.04 26.48 25.10
CA CYS A 320 52.73 27.54 24.15
C CYS A 320 51.22 27.76 24.04
N THR A 321 50.83 29.00 23.71
CA THR A 321 49.41 29.32 23.49
C THR A 321 48.82 28.46 22.36
N GLY A 322 47.82 27.65 22.71
CA GLY A 322 47.09 26.78 21.80
C GLY A 322 47.77 25.42 21.57
N HIS A 323 47.01 24.46 21.07
CA HIS A 323 47.48 23.11 20.77
C HIS A 323 47.40 22.80 19.26
N GLY A 324 47.89 21.63 18.85
CA GLY A 324 47.87 21.21 17.45
C GLY A 324 48.74 22.10 16.56
N VAL A 325 48.32 22.32 15.30
CA VAL A 325 49.16 23.00 14.30
C VAL A 325 49.52 24.45 14.67
N PRO A 326 48.58 25.30 15.16
CA PRO A 326 48.93 26.67 15.59
C PRO A 326 49.92 26.68 16.76
N GLY A 327 49.66 25.88 17.79
CA GLY A 327 50.56 25.73 18.95
C GLY A 327 51.95 25.29 18.53
N ALA A 328 52.04 24.32 17.62
CA ALA A 328 53.31 23.85 17.09
C ALA A 328 54.12 24.94 16.38
N MET A 329 53.47 25.86 15.66
CA MET A 329 54.17 27.00 15.05
C MET A 329 54.72 27.96 16.11
N VAL A 330 53.95 28.26 17.15
CA VAL A 330 54.38 29.09 18.29
C VAL A 330 55.57 28.42 19.00
N SER A 331 55.52 27.10 19.21
CA SER A 331 56.60 26.33 19.84
C SER A 331 57.94 26.48 19.10
N VAL A 332 57.94 26.48 17.77
CA VAL A 332 59.16 26.66 16.97
C VAL A 332 59.74 28.07 17.11
N VAL A 333 58.88 29.10 17.11
CA VAL A 333 59.29 30.51 17.29
C VAL A 333 59.87 30.73 18.69
N CYS A 334 59.20 30.21 19.72
CA CYS A 334 59.62 30.31 21.11
C CYS A 334 60.91 29.54 21.38
N ASN A 335 61.03 28.31 20.88
CA ASN A 335 62.26 27.51 20.97
C ASN A 335 63.45 28.20 20.30
N ASN A 336 63.25 28.75 19.10
CA ASN A 336 64.31 29.50 18.42
C ASN A 336 64.72 30.74 19.23
N SER A 337 63.75 31.47 19.80
CA SER A 337 64.02 32.63 20.65
C SER A 337 64.82 32.28 21.91
N LEU A 338 64.53 31.15 22.56
CA LEU A 338 65.34 30.63 23.67
C LEU A 338 66.77 30.31 23.24
N ASN A 339 66.93 29.60 22.11
CA ASN A 339 68.24 29.28 21.56
C ASN A 339 69.07 30.53 21.29
N ARG A 340 68.46 31.58 20.74
CA ARG A 340 69.14 32.86 20.48
C ARG A 340 69.53 33.56 21.77
N SER A 341 68.64 33.63 22.76
CA SER A 341 68.92 34.22 24.08
C SER A 341 70.17 33.62 24.74
N VAL A 342 70.43 32.33 24.55
CA VAL A 342 71.60 31.67 25.12
C VAL A 342 72.81 31.65 24.18
N ARG A 343 72.63 31.20 22.93
CA ARG A 343 73.75 30.98 22.01
C ARG A 343 74.29 32.28 21.41
N GLU A 344 73.41 33.23 21.09
CA GLU A 344 73.81 34.50 20.45
C GLU A 344 74.10 35.58 21.50
N PHE A 345 73.26 35.69 22.53
CA PHE A 345 73.40 36.71 23.57
C PHE A 345 74.19 36.24 24.81
N GLY A 346 74.57 34.95 24.88
CA GLY A 346 75.44 34.43 25.95
C GLY A 346 74.81 34.45 27.34
N LEU A 347 73.47 34.49 27.44
CA LEU A 347 72.78 34.59 28.73
C LEU A 347 72.72 33.23 29.43
N THR A 348 73.02 33.22 30.74
CA THR A 348 73.00 32.01 31.60
C THR A 348 72.09 32.14 32.82
N ASP A 349 71.65 33.37 33.11
CA ASP A 349 70.69 33.70 34.17
C ASP A 349 69.26 33.50 33.67
N PRO A 350 68.44 32.62 34.29
CA PRO A 350 67.09 32.30 33.82
C PRO A 350 66.18 33.52 33.61
N GLY A 351 66.13 34.46 34.55
CA GLY A 351 65.29 35.65 34.44
C GLY A 351 65.68 36.52 33.24
N LYS A 352 66.99 36.75 33.04
CA LYS A 352 67.48 37.46 31.85
C LYS A 352 67.21 36.71 30.55
N ILE A 353 67.30 35.38 30.56
CA ILE A 353 66.94 34.54 29.40
C ILE A 353 65.46 34.75 29.06
N LEU A 354 64.56 34.74 30.05
CA LEU A 354 63.13 34.96 29.84
C LEU A 354 62.83 36.37 29.34
N ASP A 355 63.46 37.40 29.92
CA ASP A 355 63.31 38.79 29.45
C ASP A 355 63.72 38.93 27.98
N LYS A 356 64.88 38.36 27.61
CA LYS A 356 65.37 38.42 26.22
C LYS A 356 64.51 37.61 25.27
N THR A 357 64.05 36.44 25.71
CA THR A 357 63.17 35.59 24.91
C THR A 357 61.83 36.27 24.65
N ARG A 358 61.25 36.94 25.65
CA ARG A 358 60.03 37.75 25.47
C ARG A 358 60.24 38.86 24.45
N GLU A 359 61.35 39.60 24.54
CA GLU A 359 61.69 40.65 23.57
C GLU A 359 61.72 40.09 22.12
N LEU A 360 62.39 38.96 21.93
CA LEU A 360 62.51 38.29 20.62
C LEU A 360 61.15 37.80 20.11
N VAL A 361 60.35 37.14 20.95
CA VAL A 361 59.02 36.62 20.58
C VAL A 361 58.08 37.76 20.18
N ILE A 362 58.01 38.83 20.98
CA ILE A 362 57.19 40.01 20.66
C ILE A 362 57.64 40.63 19.33
N HIS A 363 58.95 40.76 19.11
CA HIS A 363 59.48 41.31 17.87
C HIS A 363 59.13 40.45 16.64
N GLU A 364 59.10 39.13 16.75
CA GLU A 364 58.68 38.27 15.64
C GLU A 364 57.17 38.37 15.35
N PHE A 365 56.33 38.50 16.38
CA PHE A 365 54.88 38.56 16.21
C PHE A 365 54.32 39.96 15.86
N ILE A 366 55.03 41.06 16.12
CA ILE A 366 54.59 42.42 15.79
C ILE A 366 54.79 42.80 14.30
N LYS A 367 55.52 42.00 13.51
CA LYS A 367 55.78 42.33 12.09
C LYS A 367 54.51 42.31 11.21
N SER A 368 53.40 41.74 11.68
CA SER A 368 52.12 41.70 10.98
C SER A 368 51.18 42.86 11.37
N LYS A 369 50.25 43.23 10.48
CA LYS A 369 49.16 44.18 10.78
C LYS A 369 48.16 43.64 11.81
N ASP A 370 48.10 42.31 11.94
CA ASP A 370 47.27 41.63 12.91
C ASP A 370 48.05 41.45 14.21
N GLU A 371 47.48 41.86 15.35
CA GLU A 371 48.07 41.68 16.68
C GLU A 371 48.02 40.21 17.10
N VAL A 372 49.12 39.49 16.91
CA VAL A 372 49.30 38.14 17.48
C VAL A 372 49.70 38.29 18.95
N LYS A 373 48.85 37.78 19.86
CA LYS A 373 49.08 37.81 21.31
C LYS A 373 49.61 36.48 21.86
N ASP A 374 49.90 35.54 20.99
CA ASP A 374 50.41 34.22 21.35
C ASP A 374 51.80 34.32 22.00
N GLY A 375 52.08 33.38 22.88
CA GLY A 375 53.34 33.33 23.62
C GLY A 375 53.56 31.96 24.23
N MET A 376 54.31 31.92 25.34
CA MET A 376 54.46 30.71 26.12
C MET A 376 54.51 30.97 27.62
N ASP A 377 54.03 30.01 28.38
CA ASP A 377 54.31 29.82 29.79
C ASP A 377 55.47 28.83 29.91
N ILE A 378 56.41 29.07 30.82
CA ILE A 378 57.67 28.33 30.84
C ILE A 378 58.29 28.33 32.22
N ALA A 379 58.94 27.23 32.58
CA ALA A 379 59.83 27.14 33.73
C ALA A 379 61.24 26.84 33.22
N VAL A 380 62.20 27.73 33.49
CA VAL A 380 63.62 27.58 33.08
C VAL A 380 64.48 27.40 34.31
N VAL A 381 65.31 26.36 34.28
CA VAL A 381 66.26 26.01 35.33
C VAL A 381 67.67 26.04 34.78
N SER A 382 68.59 26.67 35.51
CA SER A 382 70.03 26.74 35.25
C SER A 382 70.75 26.02 36.39
N ILE A 383 71.47 24.95 36.06
CA ILE A 383 72.20 24.12 37.02
C ILE A 383 73.69 24.30 36.76
N GLU A 384 74.40 24.76 37.79
CA GLU A 384 75.85 24.79 37.82
C GLU A 384 76.35 23.49 38.47
N GLN A 385 76.94 22.60 37.67
CA GLN A 385 77.58 21.39 38.18
C GLN A 385 79.01 21.73 38.62
N GLN A 386 79.32 21.47 39.89
CA GLN A 386 80.71 21.51 40.36
C GLN A 386 81.43 20.25 39.87
N GLN A 387 82.45 20.41 39.02
CA GLN A 387 83.28 19.26 38.62
C GLN A 387 84.05 18.73 39.83
N GLU A 388 83.89 17.44 40.11
CA GLU A 388 84.76 16.68 41.00
C GLU A 388 86.16 16.59 40.37
N GLY A 389 87.09 17.38 40.89
CA GLY A 389 88.51 17.07 40.78
C GLY A 389 88.78 15.76 41.51
N GLY A 390 89.49 14.84 40.86
CA GLY A 390 89.76 13.50 41.37
C GLY A 390 90.36 13.48 42.79
N ASP A 391 90.05 12.39 43.46
CA ASP A 391 90.45 11.94 44.80
C ASP A 391 89.60 12.42 46.01
N THR A 392 89.03 11.40 46.66
CA THR A 392 88.56 11.32 48.06
C THR A 392 87.32 12.13 48.48
N LEU A 393 86.24 11.37 48.73
CA LEU A 393 85.31 11.53 49.87
C LEU A 393 84.81 12.96 50.15
N ALA A 394 83.89 13.45 49.32
CA ALA A 394 82.97 14.51 49.73
C ALA A 394 81.53 14.10 49.38
N GLN A 395 80.83 13.50 50.34
CA GLN A 395 79.38 13.18 50.27
C GLN A 395 78.48 14.43 50.26
N ASN A 396 78.99 15.61 49.87
CA ASN A 396 78.30 16.90 50.00
C ASN A 396 78.54 17.80 48.78
N SER A 397 78.37 17.27 47.56
CA SER A 397 78.32 18.09 46.35
C SER A 397 77.03 18.92 46.38
N ARG A 398 77.15 20.23 46.62
CA ARG A 398 76.03 21.18 46.55
C ARG A 398 75.95 21.73 45.14
N SER A 399 74.87 21.43 44.44
CA SER A 399 74.58 22.06 43.14
C SER A 399 73.82 23.36 43.36
N LYS A 400 74.25 24.42 42.68
CA LYS A 400 73.54 25.69 42.67
C LYS A 400 72.50 25.65 41.55
N LEU A 401 71.23 25.74 41.93
CA LEU A 401 70.11 25.83 41.00
C LEU A 401 69.63 27.28 40.94
N ARG A 402 69.50 27.82 39.73
CA ARG A 402 68.79 29.07 39.49
C ARG A 402 67.53 28.79 38.70
N TYR A 403 66.43 29.46 39.05
CA TYR A 403 65.14 29.26 38.41
C TYR A 403 64.45 30.58 38.12
N SER A 404 63.78 30.65 36.98
CA SER A 404 62.79 31.67 36.67
C SER A 404 61.67 31.06 35.85
N GLY A 405 60.44 31.57 36.03
CA GLY A 405 59.28 31.03 35.34
C GLY A 405 58.23 32.09 35.00
N ALA A 406 57.55 31.87 33.89
CA ALA A 406 56.36 32.56 33.42
C ALA A 406 55.16 31.61 33.65
N HIS A 407 54.31 31.94 34.62
CA HIS A 407 53.17 31.14 35.13
C HIS A 407 53.49 29.73 35.69
N ASN A 408 54.46 29.01 35.14
CA ASN A 408 54.79 27.64 35.52
C ASN A 408 55.78 27.60 36.68
N PRO A 409 55.42 27.03 37.85
CA PRO A 409 56.26 27.01 39.05
C PRO A 409 57.36 25.95 38.98
N LEU A 410 58.35 26.07 39.87
CA LEU A 410 59.32 25.01 40.18
C LEU A 410 58.91 24.31 41.47
N TRP A 411 58.84 22.98 41.44
CA TRP A 411 58.58 22.16 42.62
C TRP A 411 59.82 21.37 43.03
N ILE A 412 60.12 21.33 44.33
CA ILE A 412 61.28 20.64 44.88
C ILE A 412 60.83 19.71 46.01
N ILE A 413 61.35 18.48 46.01
CA ILE A 413 61.18 17.51 47.08
C ILE A 413 62.56 17.20 47.64
N ARG A 414 62.75 17.51 48.92
CA ARG A 414 64.02 17.27 49.62
C ARG A 414 64.19 15.79 49.93
N LYS A 415 65.42 15.27 49.90
CA LYS A 415 65.70 13.86 50.20
C LYS A 415 65.19 13.48 51.60
N GLY A 416 64.24 12.55 51.66
CA GLY A 416 63.63 12.08 52.92
C GLY A 416 62.66 13.06 53.56
N GLY A 417 62.27 14.14 52.86
CA GLY A 417 61.21 15.05 53.27
C GLY A 417 59.84 14.59 52.76
N ASP A 418 58.79 14.87 53.54
CA ASP A 418 57.40 14.57 53.20
C ASP A 418 56.65 15.81 52.64
N GLU A 419 57.36 16.91 52.42
CA GLU A 419 56.80 18.18 51.94
C GLU A 419 57.38 18.57 50.57
N LEU A 420 56.53 19.18 49.76
CA LEU A 420 56.87 19.74 48.46
C LEU A 420 57.03 21.25 48.58
N GLU A 421 58.23 21.73 48.28
CA GLU A 421 58.59 23.15 48.25
C GLU A 421 58.23 23.73 46.87
N GLU A 422 57.36 24.74 46.84
CA GLU A 422 56.95 25.42 45.60
C GLU A 422 57.59 26.80 45.50
N ILE A 423 58.37 27.01 44.44
CA ILE A 423 58.89 28.33 44.06
C ILE A 423 57.98 28.91 42.99
N LYS A 424 57.28 29.99 43.36
CA LYS A 424 56.27 30.62 42.49
C LYS A 424 56.91 31.30 41.29
N ALA A 425 56.27 31.16 40.14
CA ALA A 425 56.60 31.88 38.92
C ALA A 425 56.09 33.34 38.97
N ASP A 426 56.64 34.17 38.10
CA ASP A 426 56.06 35.47 37.81
C ASP A 426 54.75 35.28 37.03
N LYS A 427 53.70 36.01 37.43
CA LYS A 427 52.35 35.89 36.84
C LYS A 427 52.24 36.71 35.55
N GLN A 428 53.03 36.33 34.56
CA GLN A 428 53.09 36.98 33.25
C GLN A 428 53.66 35.99 32.22
N PRO A 429 53.15 35.97 30.97
CA PRO A 429 53.60 35.04 29.93
C PRO A 429 54.84 35.56 29.19
N ILE A 430 55.51 34.71 28.44
CA ILE A 430 56.50 35.11 27.42
C ILE A 430 55.74 35.47 26.13
N GLY A 431 55.22 36.70 26.11
CA GLY A 431 54.44 37.24 24.99
C GLY A 431 54.06 38.69 25.25
N ASN A 432 53.19 39.24 24.41
CA ASN A 432 52.73 40.63 24.55
C ASN A 432 51.82 40.78 25.79
N TYR A 433 52.27 41.55 26.78
CA TYR A 433 51.55 41.75 28.05
C TYR A 433 51.60 43.23 28.48
N HIS A 434 50.45 43.82 28.81
CA HIS A 434 50.31 45.25 29.06
C HIS A 434 51.17 45.78 30.24
N ASP A 435 51.31 44.99 31.31
CA ASP A 435 52.07 45.36 32.51
C ASP A 435 53.32 44.47 32.69
N ALA A 436 54.06 44.24 31.60
CA ALA A 436 55.24 43.38 31.60
C ALA A 436 56.33 43.93 32.55
N LYS A 437 56.82 43.06 33.44
CA LYS A 437 57.93 43.34 34.35
C LYS A 437 59.11 42.41 34.04
N PRO A 438 60.35 42.80 34.40
CA PRO A 438 61.49 41.88 34.35
C PRO A 438 61.22 40.61 35.16
N PHE A 439 61.67 39.46 34.68
CA PHE A 439 61.54 38.19 35.37
C PHE A 439 62.53 38.05 36.53
N ASN A 440 62.08 37.47 37.64
CA ASN A 440 62.90 37.24 38.82
C ASN A 440 63.65 35.91 38.72
N THR A 441 64.95 35.92 39.03
CA THR A 441 65.75 34.71 39.21
C THR A 441 65.82 34.34 40.69
N HIS A 442 65.38 33.14 41.02
CA HIS A 442 65.50 32.55 42.34
C HIS A 442 66.74 31.66 42.41
N GLU A 443 67.61 31.90 43.39
CA GLU A 443 68.76 31.04 43.66
C GLU A 443 68.44 30.05 44.79
N ILE A 444 68.63 28.76 44.52
CA ILE A 444 68.28 27.67 45.42
C ILE A 444 69.48 26.71 45.52
N SER A 445 69.84 26.33 46.76
CA SER A 445 70.86 25.30 46.99
C SER A 445 70.19 23.93 47.04
N LEU A 446 70.66 23.00 46.21
CA LEU A 446 70.22 21.60 46.22
C LEU A 446 71.27 20.71 46.88
N ASN A 447 70.80 19.78 47.71
CA ASN A 447 71.62 18.72 48.29
C ASN A 447 71.51 17.45 47.43
N SER A 448 72.51 16.58 47.52
CA SER A 448 72.48 15.29 46.82
C SER A 448 71.26 14.46 47.22
N GLY A 449 70.49 14.03 46.22
CA GLY A 449 69.24 13.29 46.30
C GLY A 449 67.98 14.16 46.31
N ASP A 450 68.09 15.49 46.36
CA ASP A 450 66.94 16.38 46.15
C ASP A 450 66.43 16.24 44.71
N THR A 451 65.11 16.26 44.53
CA THR A 451 64.47 16.12 43.21
C THR A 451 63.66 17.36 42.91
N PHE A 452 63.80 17.93 41.72
CA PHE A 452 62.97 19.03 41.26
C PHE A 452 62.14 18.64 40.04
N TYR A 453 61.00 19.30 39.88
CA TYR A 453 60.04 19.09 38.81
C TYR A 453 59.64 20.40 38.17
N ILE A 454 59.65 20.43 36.84
CA ILE A 454 59.08 21.50 36.00
C ILE A 454 58.12 20.85 35.00
N PHE A 455 57.00 21.50 34.73
CA PHE A 455 55.90 20.91 33.95
C PHE A 455 55.00 21.99 33.33
N SER A 456 54.24 21.59 32.30
CA SER A 456 53.12 22.35 31.72
C SER A 456 51.80 22.07 32.43
N ASP A 457 50.75 22.84 32.12
CA ASP A 457 49.49 22.73 32.86
C ASP A 457 48.64 21.50 32.49
N GLY A 458 48.87 20.89 31.33
CA GLY A 458 48.00 19.87 30.77
C GLY A 458 47.78 18.64 31.65
N TYR A 459 48.79 18.24 32.44
CA TYR A 459 48.61 17.14 33.40
C TYR A 459 47.58 17.51 34.47
N ALA A 460 47.69 18.70 35.05
CA ALA A 460 46.79 19.16 36.11
C ALA A 460 45.38 19.45 35.56
N ASP A 461 45.27 19.84 34.30
CA ASP A 461 44.02 20.22 33.67
C ASP A 461 43.23 19.07 33.04
N GLN A 462 43.83 17.89 32.92
CA GLN A 462 43.17 16.69 32.41
C GLN A 462 41.90 16.30 33.19
N PHE A 463 40.79 16.15 32.47
CA PHE A 463 39.54 15.60 33.01
C PHE A 463 39.60 14.08 33.12
N GLY A 464 39.04 13.54 34.21
CA GLY A 464 39.06 12.11 34.45
C GLY A 464 38.46 11.67 35.78
N GLY A 465 38.71 10.40 36.10
CA GLY A 465 38.19 9.68 37.27
C GLY A 465 36.66 9.51 37.27
N ASP A 466 36.12 8.79 38.26
CA ASP A 466 34.69 8.41 38.33
C ASP A 466 33.68 9.58 38.26
N LYS A 467 34.15 10.81 38.53
CA LYS A 467 33.32 12.03 38.58
C LYS A 467 33.61 13.00 37.43
N GLY A 468 34.48 12.64 36.48
CA GLY A 468 34.84 13.48 35.33
C GLY A 468 35.35 14.86 35.74
N LYS A 469 36.28 14.93 36.71
CA LYS A 469 36.83 16.20 37.22
C LYS A 469 38.26 16.40 36.73
N LYS A 470 38.71 17.67 36.69
CA LYS A 470 40.12 17.99 36.49
C LYS A 470 41.00 17.32 37.56
N PHE A 471 42.20 16.88 37.19
CA PHE A 471 43.16 16.28 38.12
C PHE A 471 43.58 17.27 39.22
N LYS A 472 43.79 18.54 38.86
CA LYS A 472 44.23 19.67 39.70
C LYS A 472 45.64 19.52 40.27
N SER A 473 46.32 20.66 40.45
CA SER A 473 47.68 20.72 41.02
C SER A 473 47.79 20.07 42.41
N ALA A 474 46.72 20.07 43.20
CA ALA A 474 46.72 19.43 44.53
C ALA A 474 46.92 17.91 44.47
N ASN A 475 46.36 17.23 43.47
CA ASN A 475 46.58 15.79 43.28
C ASN A 475 47.94 15.52 42.64
N LEU A 476 48.42 16.41 41.77
CA LEU A 476 49.75 16.31 41.17
C LEU A 476 50.86 16.40 42.22
N LYS A 477 50.74 17.31 43.20
CA LYS A 477 51.64 17.37 44.35
C LYS A 477 51.68 16.06 45.13
N LYS A 478 50.51 15.47 45.40
CA LYS A 478 50.42 14.17 46.10
C LYS A 478 51.06 13.04 45.31
N LEU A 479 50.90 13.04 43.99
CA LEU A 479 51.52 12.07 43.10
C LEU A 479 53.04 12.18 43.11
N PHE A 480 53.61 13.38 42.98
CA PHE A 480 55.06 13.53 43.01
C PHE A 480 55.65 13.14 44.37
N LEU A 481 54.97 13.48 45.47
CA LEU A 481 55.38 13.02 46.80
C LEU A 481 55.33 11.49 46.94
N SER A 482 54.33 10.81 46.36
CA SER A 482 54.20 9.35 46.48
C SER A 482 55.19 8.55 45.64
N VAL A 483 55.86 9.20 44.67
CA VAL A 483 56.88 8.57 43.83
C VAL A 483 58.30 9.06 44.14
N ALA A 484 58.46 10.04 45.04
CA ALA A 484 59.71 10.74 45.30
C ALA A 484 60.89 9.82 45.68
N ASP A 485 60.62 8.69 46.34
CA ASP A 485 61.59 7.70 46.80
C ASP A 485 62.05 6.72 45.70
N LYS A 486 61.37 6.69 44.55
CA LYS A 486 61.62 5.74 43.46
C LYS A 486 62.72 6.21 42.50
N SER A 487 63.21 5.33 41.64
CA SER A 487 64.13 5.73 40.55
C SER A 487 63.43 6.63 39.54
N MET A 488 64.17 7.46 38.80
CA MET A 488 63.58 8.43 37.86
C MET A 488 62.75 7.75 36.75
N GLU A 489 63.20 6.61 36.24
CA GLU A 489 62.44 5.82 35.28
C GLU A 489 61.15 5.25 35.88
N GLU A 490 61.19 4.81 37.13
CA GLU A 490 60.00 4.30 37.83
C GLU A 490 59.01 5.43 38.16
N GLN A 491 59.51 6.64 38.48
CA GLN A 491 58.68 7.82 38.62
C GLN A 491 57.96 8.14 37.31
N LYS A 492 58.69 8.20 36.18
CA LYS A 492 58.10 8.42 34.86
C LYS A 492 56.99 7.42 34.57
N ARG A 493 57.26 6.12 34.80
CA ARG A 493 56.30 5.04 34.58
C ARG A 493 55.02 5.24 35.41
N LEU A 494 55.14 5.50 36.70
CA LEU A 494 53.99 5.67 37.59
C LEU A 494 53.21 6.96 37.32
N ILE A 495 53.89 8.04 36.97
CA ILE A 495 53.25 9.30 36.60
C ILE A 495 52.45 9.12 35.30
N HIS A 496 53.00 8.42 34.32
CA HIS A 496 52.30 8.08 33.08
C HIS A 496 51.12 7.14 33.31
N GLU A 497 51.28 6.06 34.09
CA GLU A 497 50.20 5.13 34.42
C GLU A 497 49.06 5.82 35.18
N THR A 498 49.39 6.73 36.09
CA THR A 498 48.39 7.53 36.82
C THR A 498 47.64 8.46 35.87
N PHE A 499 48.33 9.05 34.89
CA PHE A 499 47.70 9.90 33.87
C PHE A 499 46.71 9.12 33.01
N GLU A 500 47.15 8.00 32.44
CA GLU A 500 46.31 7.15 31.59
C GLU A 500 45.12 6.57 32.38
N SER A 501 45.34 6.14 33.62
CA SER A 501 44.27 5.65 34.49
C SER A 501 43.28 6.74 34.87
N TRP A 502 43.72 7.99 35.06
CA TRP A 502 42.83 9.09 35.38
C TRP A 502 42.02 9.51 34.15
N LYS A 503 42.70 9.69 33.00
CA LYS A 503 42.11 10.04 31.71
C LYS A 503 41.07 8.99 31.30
N ALA A 504 41.38 7.70 31.42
CA ALA A 504 40.53 6.60 30.99
C ALA A 504 40.00 6.83 29.56
N ASP A 505 38.67 6.85 29.38
CA ASP A 505 38.00 7.05 28.09
C ASP A 505 37.82 8.53 27.72
N HIS A 506 38.28 9.48 28.54
CA HIS A 506 38.23 10.90 28.22
C HIS A 506 39.32 11.27 27.20
N GLU A 507 39.01 12.22 26.32
CA GLU A 507 40.01 12.81 25.43
C GLU A 507 41.06 13.59 26.23
N GLN A 508 42.28 13.61 25.72
CA GLN A 508 43.35 14.42 26.29
C GLN A 508 43.03 15.91 26.07
N LEU A 509 43.00 16.69 27.14
CA LEU A 509 42.55 18.09 27.06
C LEU A 509 43.60 19.00 26.43
N ASP A 510 44.86 18.81 26.82
CA ASP A 510 45.99 19.62 26.39
C ASP A 510 47.28 18.79 26.28
N ASP A 511 48.33 19.36 25.71
CA ASP A 511 49.66 18.76 25.68
C ASP A 511 50.22 18.57 27.11
N VAL A 512 51.00 17.51 27.32
CA VAL A 512 51.55 17.17 28.64
C VAL A 512 53.06 17.09 28.58
N CYS A 513 53.73 17.94 29.35
CA CYS A 513 55.18 17.94 29.52
C CYS A 513 55.54 17.96 31.01
N VAL A 514 56.25 16.93 31.48
CA VAL A 514 56.76 16.84 32.86
C VAL A 514 58.21 16.42 32.83
N ILE A 515 59.07 17.22 33.43
CA ILE A 515 60.50 16.96 33.57
C ILE A 515 60.80 16.81 35.06
N GLY A 516 61.38 15.67 35.43
CA GLY A 516 61.91 15.44 36.77
C GLY A 516 63.42 15.27 36.70
N VAL A 517 64.14 15.90 37.64
CA VAL A 517 65.61 15.75 37.75
C VAL A 517 65.98 15.60 39.22
N ARG A 518 66.77 14.56 39.52
CA ARG A 518 67.37 14.34 40.83
C ARG A 518 68.85 14.68 40.80
N VAL A 519 69.29 15.52 41.73
CA VAL A 519 70.68 16.00 41.84
C VAL A 519 71.56 15.02 42.58
#